data_AF-A0A7W6GYW7-F1
#
_entry.id   AF-A0A7W6GYW7-F1
#
_cell.length_a   1.000
_cell.length_b   1.000
_cell.length_c   1.000
_cell.angle_alpha   90.00
_cell.angle_beta   90.00
_cell.angle_gamma   90.00
#
_symmetry.space_group_name_H-M   'P 1'
#
loop_
_entity.id
_entity.type
_entity.pdbx_description
1 polymer ?
#
loop_
_entity_poly.entity_id
_entity_poly.type
_entity_poly.pdbx_seq_one_letter_code
_entity_poly.pdbx_strand_id
1 'polypeptide(L)'
;MASGQYELAIRSFNRAAIDRGSVDAEILSGIGTANLGLGRLGQAEVILRRAVERDGSQPEIWNNLGVVLMERGKYADATQVLRKAFALDNGESVSIRDNLRLAIKKTESFGASSGSTDEYKLVRRGSGDYLIRSGL
;
A
#
# COMPACT_ATOMS: atom_id res chain seq x y z
N MET A 1 18.92 -15.55 15.48
CA MET A 1 17.81 -15.65 14.49
C MET A 1 17.04 -14.35 14.51
N ALA A 2 16.57 -13.86 13.36
CA ALA A 2 15.87 -12.57 13.25
C ALA A 2 14.53 -12.55 14.01
N SER A 3 13.84 -13.69 14.12
CA SER A 3 12.61 -13.82 14.92
C SER A 3 12.77 -13.27 16.33
N GLY A 4 13.77 -13.76 17.06
CA GLY A 4 14.01 -13.36 18.45
C GLY A 4 14.22 -11.86 18.66
N GLN A 5 14.75 -11.15 17.65
CA GLN A 5 14.89 -9.69 17.69
C GLN A 5 13.54 -8.99 17.54
N TYR A 6 12.67 -9.48 16.66
CA TYR A 6 11.31 -8.92 16.50
C TYR A 6 10.41 -9.21 17.71
N GLU A 7 10.49 -10.41 18.32
CA GLU A 7 9.75 -10.65 19.56
C GLU A 7 10.26 -9.80 20.72
N LEU A 8 11.57 -9.55 20.79
CA LEU A 8 12.13 -8.62 21.76
C LEU A 8 11.64 -7.19 21.49
N ALA A 9 11.62 -6.75 20.24
CA ALA A 9 11.10 -5.43 19.86
C ALA A 9 9.65 -5.23 20.31
N ILE A 10 8.76 -6.21 20.06
CA ILE A 10 7.36 -6.14 20.52
C ILE A 10 7.29 -6.00 22.05
N ARG A 11 8.08 -6.78 22.80
CA ARG A 11 8.11 -6.65 24.27
C ARG A 11 8.59 -5.28 24.72
N SER A 12 9.62 -4.74 24.08
CA SER A 12 10.15 -3.41 24.39
C SER A 12 9.13 -2.31 24.10
N PHE A 13 8.44 -2.35 22.96
CA PHE A 13 7.39 -1.38 22.64
C PHE A 13 6.19 -1.48 23.58
N ASN A 14 5.77 -2.68 23.95
CA ASN A 14 4.71 -2.88 24.95
C ASN A 14 5.10 -2.31 26.33
N ARG A 15 6.36 -2.48 26.72
CA ARG A 15 6.88 -1.87 27.95
C ARG A 15 6.88 -0.35 27.85
N ALA A 16 7.35 0.21 26.73
CA ALA A 16 7.35 1.65 26.50
C ALA A 16 5.93 2.24 26.59
N ALA A 17 4.92 1.54 26.06
CA ALA A 17 3.52 1.95 26.19
C ALA A 17 3.05 2.04 27.64
N ILE A 18 3.43 1.07 28.47
CA ILE A 18 3.10 1.05 29.90
C ILE A 18 3.82 2.18 30.62
N ASP A 19 5.12 2.33 30.39
CA ASP A 19 5.96 3.34 31.05
C ASP A 19 5.52 4.78 30.68
N ARG A 20 5.08 5.01 29.43
CA ARG A 20 4.54 6.30 28.96
C ARG A 20 3.07 6.52 29.35
N GLY A 21 2.34 5.45 29.69
CA GLY A 21 0.89 5.50 29.93
C GLY A 21 0.07 5.81 28.67
N SER A 22 0.65 5.69 27.48
CA SER A 22 0.00 6.01 26.22
C SER A 22 0.50 5.09 25.10
N VAL A 23 -0.38 4.86 24.11
CA VAL A 23 -0.07 4.09 22.90
C VAL A 23 -0.19 5.04 21.72
N ASP A 24 0.92 5.66 21.36
CA ASP A 24 1.03 6.59 20.24
C ASP A 24 1.31 5.86 18.91
N ALA A 25 1.34 6.62 17.81
CA ALA A 25 1.58 6.09 16.48
C ALA A 25 2.97 5.46 16.33
N GLU A 26 3.98 5.99 17.03
CA GLU A 26 5.36 5.47 17.00
C GLU A 26 5.43 4.06 17.59
N ILE A 27 4.84 3.86 18.78
CA ILE A 27 4.76 2.54 19.42
C ILE A 27 4.00 1.55 18.54
N LEU A 28 2.84 1.96 18.00
CA LEU A 28 2.07 1.10 17.11
C LEU A 28 2.84 0.75 15.84
N SER A 29 3.53 1.73 15.24
CA SER A 29 4.37 1.51 14.06
C SER A 29 5.48 0.50 14.35
N GLY A 30 6.16 0.62 15.49
CA GLY A 30 7.19 -0.31 15.94
C GLY A 30 6.67 -1.74 16.11
N ILE A 31 5.54 -1.91 16.79
CA ILE A 31 4.90 -3.23 16.97
C ILE A 31 4.44 -3.80 15.62
N GLY A 32 3.84 -2.97 14.76
CA GLY A 32 3.39 -3.36 13.43
C GLY A 32 4.53 -3.85 12.55
N THR A 33 5.65 -3.12 12.54
CA THR A 33 6.86 -3.46 11.79
C THR A 33 7.50 -4.75 12.29
N ALA A 34 7.56 -4.96 13.61
CA ALA A 34 8.06 -6.20 14.18
C ALA A 34 7.15 -7.39 13.82
N ASN A 35 5.82 -7.22 13.79
CA ASN A 35 4.91 -8.26 13.32
C ASN A 35 5.06 -8.57 11.83
N LEU A 36 5.36 -7.57 11.00
CA LEU A 36 5.73 -7.79 9.60
C LEU A 36 7.01 -8.65 9.49
N GLY A 37 8.06 -8.32 10.26
CA GLY A 37 9.30 -9.10 10.31
C GLY A 37 9.11 -10.56 10.76
N LEU A 38 8.04 -10.84 11.51
CA LEU A 38 7.64 -12.18 11.94
C LEU A 38 6.70 -12.91 10.96
N GLY A 39 6.34 -12.29 9.84
CA GLY A 39 5.35 -12.83 8.90
C GLY A 39 3.92 -12.87 9.46
N ARG A 40 3.65 -12.18 10.57
CA ARG A 40 2.32 -12.09 11.20
C ARG A 40 1.49 -11.02 10.51
N LEU A 41 1.30 -11.17 9.21
CA LEU A 41 0.79 -10.12 8.31
C LEU A 41 -0.59 -9.58 8.72
N GLY A 42 -1.47 -10.41 9.29
CA GLY A 42 -2.77 -9.96 9.81
C GLY A 42 -2.66 -9.04 11.02
N GLN A 43 -1.78 -9.36 11.95
CA GLN A 43 -1.54 -8.52 13.12
C GLN A 43 -0.83 -7.22 12.71
N ALA A 44 0.16 -7.32 11.81
CA ALA A 44 0.85 -6.16 11.26
C ALA A 44 -0.12 -5.18 10.58
N GLU A 45 -1.03 -5.68 9.73
CA GLU A 45 -2.02 -4.84 9.03
C GLU A 45 -2.92 -4.09 10.03
N VAL A 46 -3.50 -4.81 11.00
CA VAL A 46 -4.41 -4.19 12.00
C VAL A 46 -3.69 -3.13 12.81
N ILE A 47 -2.46 -3.39 13.23
CA ILE A 47 -1.70 -2.48 14.10
C ILE A 47 -1.24 -1.25 13.32
N LEU A 48 -0.74 -1.42 12.09
CA LEU A 48 -0.32 -0.29 11.25
C LEU A 48 -1.51 0.58 10.82
N ARG A 49 -2.69 0.00 10.61
CA ARG A 49 -3.93 0.78 10.39
C ARG A 49 -4.28 1.65 11.61
N ARG A 50 -4.15 1.11 12.82
CA ARG A 50 -4.32 1.91 14.05
C ARG A 50 -3.23 2.99 14.17
N ALA A 51 -2.01 2.70 13.75
CA ALA A 51 -0.91 3.67 13.77
C ALA A 51 -1.23 4.89 12.89
N VAL A 52 -1.71 4.68 11.65
CA VAL A 52 -2.10 5.78 10.76
C VAL A 52 -3.37 6.52 11.23
N GLU A 53 -4.27 5.85 11.95
CA GLU A 53 -5.41 6.52 12.59
C GLU A 53 -4.98 7.42 13.75
N ARG A 54 -3.89 7.07 14.45
CA ARG A 54 -3.32 7.88 15.53
C ARG A 54 -2.53 9.06 15.00
N ASP A 55 -1.69 8.84 14.00
CA ASP A 55 -0.97 9.88 13.30
C ASP A 55 -0.73 9.45 11.84
N GLY A 56 -1.50 10.08 10.95
CA GLY A 56 -1.42 9.82 9.52
C GLY A 56 -0.38 10.67 8.79
N SER A 57 0.45 11.45 9.48
CA SER A 57 1.42 12.36 8.86
C SER A 57 2.79 11.71 8.58
N GLN A 58 3.08 10.56 9.19
CA GLN A 58 4.37 9.88 9.09
C GLN A 58 4.41 8.94 7.86
N PRO A 59 5.24 9.23 6.82
CA PRO A 59 5.27 8.44 5.59
C PRO A 59 5.71 6.98 5.82
N GLU A 60 6.56 6.71 6.82
CA GLU A 60 7.07 5.38 7.14
C GLU A 60 5.96 4.40 7.55
N ILE A 61 4.94 4.89 8.26
CA ILE A 61 3.81 4.07 8.70
C ILE A 61 2.99 3.62 7.49
N TRP A 62 2.72 4.54 6.56
CA TRP A 62 2.06 4.24 5.29
C TRP A 62 2.90 3.28 4.45
N ASN A 63 4.23 3.49 4.38
CA ASN A 63 5.13 2.58 3.67
C ASN A 63 5.05 1.15 4.22
N ASN A 64 5.15 0.98 5.53
CA ASN A 64 5.10 -0.34 6.16
C ASN A 64 3.73 -1.01 5.98
N LEU A 65 2.63 -0.24 6.06
CA LEU A 65 1.29 -0.76 5.74
C LEU A 65 1.22 -1.22 4.27
N GLY A 66 1.80 -0.45 3.36
CA GLY A 66 1.91 -0.78 1.94
C GLY A 66 2.64 -2.11 1.72
N VAL A 67 3.78 -2.31 2.39
CA VAL A 67 4.54 -3.57 2.34
C VAL A 67 3.72 -4.74 2.88
N VAL A 68 3.03 -4.58 4.02
CA VAL A 68 2.14 -5.64 4.54
C VAL A 68 1.05 -5.99 3.53
N LEU A 69 0.43 -5.00 2.88
CA LEU A 69 -0.60 -5.23 1.88
C LEU A 69 -0.05 -5.93 0.63
N MET A 70 1.19 -5.61 0.22
CA MET A 70 1.90 -6.32 -0.85
C MET A 70 2.12 -7.80 -0.53
N GLU A 71 2.65 -8.10 0.67
CA GLU A 71 2.87 -9.48 1.14
C GLU A 71 1.56 -10.27 1.24
N ARG A 72 0.45 -9.59 1.48
CA ARG A 72 -0.89 -10.18 1.51
C ARG A 72 -1.56 -10.32 0.15
N GLY A 73 -0.92 -9.89 -0.94
CA GLY A 73 -1.50 -9.92 -2.28
C GLY A 73 -2.55 -8.85 -2.57
N LYS A 74 -2.76 -7.89 -1.66
CA LYS A 74 -3.71 -6.78 -1.80
C LYS A 74 -3.08 -5.62 -2.57
N TYR A 75 -2.69 -5.86 -3.82
CA TYR A 75 -1.84 -4.94 -4.59
C TYR A 75 -2.47 -3.57 -4.88
N ALA A 76 -3.78 -3.54 -5.14
CA ALA A 76 -4.50 -2.29 -5.37
C ALA A 76 -4.53 -1.40 -4.11
N ASP A 77 -4.82 -1.99 -2.95
CA ASP A 77 -4.79 -1.28 -1.66
C ASP A 77 -3.37 -0.81 -1.33
N ALA A 78 -2.37 -1.67 -1.55
CA ALA A 78 -0.97 -1.32 -1.34
C ALA A 78 -0.57 -0.10 -2.18
N THR A 79 -0.99 -0.06 -3.45
CA THR A 79 -0.72 1.08 -4.34
C THR A 79 -1.31 2.38 -3.79
N GLN A 80 -2.56 2.37 -3.31
CA GLN A 80 -3.20 3.56 -2.73
C GLN A 80 -2.44 4.07 -1.50
N VAL A 81 -2.09 3.16 -0.59
CA VAL A 81 -1.37 3.49 0.65
C VAL A 81 0.05 3.99 0.34
N LEU A 82 0.76 3.35 -0.60
CA LEU A 82 2.12 3.76 -1.00
C LEU A 82 2.16 5.09 -1.75
N ARG A 83 1.10 5.45 -2.50
CA ARG A 83 0.97 6.80 -3.06
C ARG A 83 0.89 7.87 -1.98
N LYS A 84 0.19 7.58 -0.88
CA LYS A 84 0.11 8.49 0.26
C LYS A 84 1.46 8.62 0.97
N ALA A 85 2.17 7.51 1.19
CA ALA A 85 3.54 7.53 1.71
C ALA A 85 4.46 8.42 0.84
N PHE A 86 4.43 8.20 -0.48
CA PHE A 86 5.22 8.97 -1.43
C PHE A 86 4.89 10.46 -1.42
N ALA A 87 3.60 10.81 -1.33
CA ALA A 87 3.18 12.20 -1.29
C ALA A 87 3.60 12.91 0.00
N LEU A 88 3.52 12.24 1.16
CA LEU A 88 3.91 12.79 2.46
C LEU A 88 5.42 13.04 2.55
N ASP A 89 6.21 12.19 1.90
CA ASP A 89 7.66 12.26 1.84
C ASP A 89 8.19 13.08 0.64
N ASN A 90 7.31 13.74 -0.11
CA ASN A 90 7.64 14.45 -1.36
C ASN A 90 8.44 13.61 -2.38
N GLY A 91 8.33 12.29 -2.28
CA GLY A 91 9.02 11.32 -3.12
C GLY A 91 10.53 11.24 -2.89
N GLU A 92 11.06 11.68 -1.75
CA GLU A 92 12.50 11.69 -1.46
C GLU A 92 13.05 10.26 -1.25
N SER A 93 12.31 9.43 -0.51
CA SER A 93 12.69 8.08 -0.13
C SER A 93 12.68 7.12 -1.31
N VAL A 94 13.86 6.56 -1.58
CA VAL A 94 14.06 5.53 -2.59
C VAL A 94 13.24 4.28 -2.27
N SER A 95 13.15 3.87 -1.01
CA SER A 95 12.40 2.67 -0.62
C SER A 95 10.90 2.83 -0.86
N ILE A 96 10.33 3.99 -0.53
CA ILE A 96 8.92 4.29 -0.79
C ILE A 96 8.64 4.29 -2.30
N ARG A 97 9.53 4.93 -3.08
CA ARG A 97 9.43 4.98 -4.54
C ARG A 97 9.47 3.59 -5.17
N ASP A 98 10.39 2.74 -4.72
CA ASP A 98 10.55 1.37 -5.21
C ASP A 98 9.38 0.47 -4.83
N ASN A 99 8.89 0.58 -3.59
CA ASN A 99 7.70 -0.13 -3.13
C ASN A 99 6.47 0.28 -3.95
N LEU A 100 6.27 1.58 -4.18
CA LEU A 100 5.16 2.07 -4.99
C LEU A 100 5.25 1.56 -6.44
N ARG A 101 6.43 1.64 -7.06
CA ARG A 101 6.66 1.11 -8.41
C ARG A 101 6.34 -0.38 -8.49
N LEU A 102 6.77 -1.16 -7.50
CA LEU A 102 6.49 -2.59 -7.43
C LEU A 102 5.00 -2.87 -7.26
N ALA A 103 4.30 -2.11 -6.41
CA ALA A 103 2.87 -2.25 -6.19
C ALA A 103 2.03 -1.96 -7.44
N ILE A 104 2.40 -0.92 -8.20
CA ILE A 104 1.76 -0.59 -9.48
C ILE A 104 1.93 -1.75 -10.47
N LYS A 105 3.17 -2.23 -10.65
CA LYS A 105 3.47 -3.36 -11.55
C LYS A 105 2.67 -4.61 -11.18
N LYS A 106 2.57 -4.93 -9.89
CA LYS A 106 1.81 -6.10 -9.41
C LYS A 106 0.31 -5.92 -9.63
N THR A 107 -0.22 -4.72 -9.43
CA THR A 107 -1.63 -4.40 -9.69
C THR A 107 -1.99 -4.57 -11.16
N GLU A 108 -1.16 -4.05 -12.08
CA GLU A 108 -1.35 -4.20 -13.54
C GLU A 108 -1.28 -5.66 -13.98
N SER A 109 -0.26 -6.38 -13.52
CA SER A 109 -0.08 -7.81 -13.83
C SER A 109 -1.24 -8.66 -13.32
N PHE A 110 -1.76 -8.36 -12.13
CA PHE A 110 -2.87 -9.10 -11.54
C PHE A 110 -4.18 -8.78 -12.27
N GLY A 111 -4.46 -7.51 -12.57
CA GLY A 111 -5.62 -7.09 -13.37
C GLY A 111 -5.62 -7.66 -14.79
N ALA A 112 -4.45 -7.80 -15.42
CA ALA A 112 -4.33 -8.47 -16.72
C ALA A 112 -4.62 -9.97 -16.63
N SER A 113 -4.30 -10.63 -15.51
CA SER A 113 -4.56 -12.06 -15.31
C SER A 113 -6.03 -12.39 -15.01
N SER A 114 -6.78 -11.44 -14.44
CA SER A 114 -8.23 -11.53 -14.27
C SER A 114 -9.04 -10.97 -15.46
N GLY A 115 -8.35 -10.44 -16.48
CA GLY A 115 -8.93 -9.79 -17.67
C GLY A 115 -8.94 -10.64 -18.95
N SER A 116 -8.76 -11.96 -18.89
CA SER A 116 -8.97 -12.85 -20.04
C SER A 116 -10.41 -13.34 -20.11
N THR A 117 -11.35 -12.44 -20.41
CA THR A 117 -12.57 -12.65 -21.24
C THR A 117 -13.26 -11.29 -21.32
N ASP A 118 -12.83 -10.46 -22.27
CA ASP A 118 -13.74 -9.71 -23.14
C ASP A 118 -12.87 -8.97 -24.15
N GLU A 119 -12.63 -9.68 -25.24
CA GLU A 119 -12.14 -9.14 -26.49
C GLU A 119 -13.13 -8.05 -26.95
N TYR A 120 -12.94 -6.82 -26.49
CA TYR A 120 -13.56 -5.66 -27.11
C TYR A 120 -12.94 -5.50 -28.50
N LYS A 121 -13.51 -6.23 -29.47
CA LYS A 121 -13.27 -6.02 -30.88
C LYS A 121 -13.69 -4.58 -31.18
N LEU A 122 -12.70 -3.71 -31.40
CA LEU A 122 -12.88 -2.45 -32.09
C LEU A 122 -13.35 -2.78 -33.51
N VAL A 123 -14.67 -2.88 -33.69
CA VAL A 123 -15.27 -2.91 -35.03
C VAL A 123 -15.12 -1.50 -35.59
N ARG A 124 -14.10 -1.31 -36.43
CA ARG A 124 -13.96 -0.14 -37.29
C ARG A 124 -15.16 -0.15 -38.24
N ARG A 125 -16.27 0.49 -37.87
CA ARG A 125 -17.36 0.75 -38.82
C ARG A 125 -16.80 1.71 -39.87
N GLY A 126 -16.81 1.22 -41.11
CA GLY A 126 -16.24 1.88 -42.27
C GLY A 126 -16.77 3.28 -42.50
N SER A 127 -15.96 4.02 -43.24
CA SER A 127 -16.26 5.23 -44.01
C SER A 127 -17.74 5.32 -44.41
N GLY A 128 -18.44 6.30 -43.83
CA GLY A 128 -19.75 6.74 -44.26
C GLY A 128 -19.79 8.26 -44.20
N ASP A 129 -19.95 8.87 -45.36
CA ASP A 129 -19.93 10.30 -45.61
C ASP A 129 -20.98 11.06 -44.80
N TYR A 130 -20.59 12.20 -44.22
CA TYR A 130 -21.56 13.17 -43.69
C TYR A 130 -21.73 14.29 -44.72
N LEU A 131 -22.94 14.33 -45.29
CA LEU A 131 -23.39 15.32 -46.28
C LEU A 131 -23.43 16.73 -45.69
N ILE A 132 -22.87 17.67 -46.45
CA ILE A 132 -23.01 19.12 -46.26
C ILE A 132 -24.47 19.50 -46.55
N ARG A 133 -25.11 20.24 -45.64
CA ARG A 133 -26.31 21.03 -45.97
C ARG A 133 -25.89 22.47 -46.24
N SER A 134 -25.92 22.88 -47.51
CA SER A 134 -26.07 24.29 -47.89
C SER A 134 -27.56 24.56 -48.12
N GLY A 135 -28.02 25.73 -47.65
CA GLY A 135 -29.42 26.12 -47.68
C GLY A 135 -29.99 26.41 -49.06
N LEU A 136 -31.32 26.54 -49.07
CA LEU A 136 -32.08 27.49 -49.86
C LEU A 136 -32.96 28.28 -48.90
#